data_AF-A0A1V5L4Q0-F1
#
_entry.id   AF-A0A1V5L4Q0-F1
#
_cell.length_a   1.000
_cell.length_b   1.000
_cell.length_c   1.000
_cell.angle_alpha   90.00
_cell.angle_beta   90.00
_cell.angle_gamma   90.00
#
_symmetry.space_group_name_H-M   'P 1'
#
loop_
_entity.id
_entity.type
_entity.pdbx_description
1 polymer ?
#
loop_
_entity_poly.entity_id
_entity_poly.type
_entity_poly.pdbx_seq_one_letter_code
_entity_poly.pdbx_strand_id
1 'polypeptide(L)' 'MIIQLASFLGLPVSTTHIVTSSVTGTGLRAGLTGVGWKVFRAIILAWVITLPFCAGVAAAMYYLLNIWL' A
#
# COMPACT_ATOMS: atom_id res chain seq x y z
N MET A 1 16.47 -0.88 -6.94
CA MET A 1 17.41 -1.32 -5.88
C MET A 1 16.71 -1.67 -4.56
N ILE A 2 15.74 -0.88 -4.09
CA ILE A 2 15.10 -1.15 -2.78
C ILE A 2 14.37 -2.51 -2.71
N ILE A 3 13.62 -2.90 -3.77
CA ILE A 3 12.93 -4.21 -3.82
C ILE A 3 13.94 -5.35 -3.73
N GLN A 4 15.03 -5.26 -4.50
CA GLN A 4 16.07 -6.27 -4.54
C GLN A 4 16.76 -6.46 -3.18
N LEU A 5 17.05 -5.36 -2.48
CA LEU A 5 17.62 -5.39 -1.13
C LEU A 5 16.64 -6.04 -0.13
N ALA A 6 15.36 -5.67 -0.19
CA ALA A 6 14.34 -6.29 0.65
C ALA A 6 14.21 -7.80 0.38
N SER A 7 14.30 -8.23 -0.89
CA SER A 7 14.30 -9.64 -1.26
C SER A 7 15.51 -10.40 -0.71
N PHE A 8 16.72 -9.83 -0.76
CA PHE A 8 17.91 -10.44 -0.16
C PHE A 8 17.83 -10.57 1.37
N LEU A 9 17.15 -9.61 2.01
CA LEU A 9 16.93 -9.62 3.46
C LEU A 9 15.69 -10.42 3.88
N GLY A 10 14.93 -10.98 2.94
CA GLY A 10 13.70 -11.73 3.21
C GLY A 10 12.56 -10.88 3.80
N LEU A 11 12.61 -9.56 3.66
CA LEU A 11 11.63 -8.65 4.24
C LEU A 11 10.38 -8.57 3.34
N PRO A 12 9.17 -8.82 3.88
CA PRO A 12 7.94 -8.64 3.12
C PRO A 12 7.67 -7.15 2.93
N VAL A 13 7.86 -6.65 1.70
CA VAL A 13 7.65 -5.25 1.33
C VAL A 13 6.62 -5.11 0.21
N SER A 14 5.89 -3.99 0.22
CA SER A 14 4.94 -3.67 -0.86
C SER A 14 5.66 -3.04 -2.05
N THR A 15 5.72 -3.76 -3.17
CA THR A 15 6.30 -3.25 -4.44
C THR A 15 5.50 -2.08 -5.01
N THR A 16 4.17 -2.08 -4.83
CA THR A 16 3.29 -0.98 -5.26
C THR A 16 3.63 0.32 -4.54
N HIS A 17 3.80 0.27 -3.21
CA HIS A 17 4.17 1.46 -2.42
C HIS A 17 5.54 2.00 -2.85
N ILE A 18 6.52 1.10 -3.05
CA ILE A 18 7.86 1.47 -3.51
C ILE A 18 7.80 2.18 -4.87
N VAL A 19 7.06 1.62 -5.84
CA VAL A 19 6.99 2.18 -7.20
C VAL A 19 6.23 3.51 -7.20
N THR A 20 5.07 3.59 -6.55
CA THR A 20 4.27 4.84 -6.51
C THR A 20 5.05 5.98 -5.86
N SER A 21 5.77 5.73 -4.77
CA SER A 21 6.60 6.74 -4.11
C SER A 21 7.79 7.16 -4.98
N SER A 22 8.39 6.23 -5.73
CA SER A 22 9.46 6.54 -6.67
C SER A 22 8.98 7.45 -7.81
N VAL A 23 7.83 7.15 -8.42
CA VAL A 23 7.22 7.97 -9.49
C VAL A 23 6.79 9.34 -8.97
N THR A 24 6.22 9.39 -7.76
CA THR A 24 5.86 10.67 -7.14
C THR A 24 7.10 11.53 -6.87
N GLY A 25 8.19 10.90 -6.38
CA GLY A 25 9.46 11.56 -6.14
C GLY A 25 10.12 12.12 -7.40
N THR A 26 10.04 11.40 -8.53
CA THR A 26 10.53 11.94 -9.80
C THR A 26 9.65 13.09 -10.31
N GLY A 27 8.33 13.01 -10.14
CA GLY A 27 7.41 14.11 -10.45
C GLY A 27 7.70 15.39 -9.67
N LEU A 28 8.09 15.27 -8.38
CA LEU A 28 8.47 16.40 -7.55
C LEU A 28 9.71 17.15 -8.05
N ARG A 29 10.58 16.51 -8.84
CA ARG A 29 11.73 17.20 -9.47
C ARG A 29 11.28 18.27 -10.46
N ALA A 30 10.13 18.09 -11.09
CA ALA A 30 9.49 19.09 -11.95
C ALA A 30 8.64 20.11 -11.17
N GLY A 31 8.71 20.11 -9.83
CA GLY A 31 7.92 20.96 -8.95
C GLY A 31 6.61 20.30 -8.49
N LEU A 32 5.85 21.00 -7.63
CA LEU A 32 4.58 20.50 -7.10
C LEU A 32 3.56 20.21 -8.20
N THR A 33 3.62 20.90 -9.34
CA THR A 33 2.73 20.67 -10.49
C THR A 33 3.09 19.41 -11.29
N GLY A 34 4.29 18.88 -11.13
CA GLY A 34 4.73 17.62 -11.75
C GLY A 34 4.11 16.36 -11.12
N VAL A 35 3.35 16.52 -10.04
CA VAL A 35 2.67 15.42 -9.34
C VAL A 35 1.16 15.51 -9.55
N GLY A 36 0.57 14.41 -10.01
CA GLY A 36 -0.88 14.24 -10.06
C GLY A 36 -1.49 14.05 -8.67
N TRP A 37 -1.65 15.13 -7.90
CA TRP A 37 -2.12 15.08 -6.50
C TRP A 37 -3.46 14.38 -6.30
N LYS A 38 -4.38 14.47 -7.27
CA LYS A 38 -5.66 13.77 -7.23
C LYS A 38 -5.46 12.25 -7.13
N VAL A 39 -4.57 11.71 -7.97
CA VAL A 39 -4.26 10.28 -8.00
C VAL A 39 -3.44 9.88 -6.78
N PHE A 40 -2.43 10.66 -6.42
CA PHE A 40 -1.59 10.38 -5.24
C PHE A 40 -2.41 10.29 -3.95
N ARG A 41 -3.35 11.22 -3.74
CA ARG A 41 -4.25 11.19 -2.57
C ARG A 41 -5.20 9.99 -2.61
N ALA A 42 -5.74 9.63 -3.78
CA ALA A 42 -6.58 8.45 -3.93
C ALA A 42 -5.82 7.16 -3.56
N ILE A 43 -4.55 7.05 -3.96
CA ILE A 43 -3.71 5.89 -3.62
C ILE A 43 -3.48 5.79 -2.11
N ILE A 44 -3.13 6.91 -1.45
CA ILE A 44 -2.92 6.91 0.01
C ILE A 44 -4.21 6.54 0.75
N LEU A 45 -5.34 7.12 0.33
CA LEU A 45 -6.65 6.79 0.91
C LEU A 45 -6.98 5.31 0.72
N ALA A 46 -6.72 4.76 -0.47
CA ALA A 46 -6.93 3.34 -0.72
C ALA A 46 -6.10 2.46 0.23
N TRP A 47 -4.82 2.78 0.46
CA TRP A 47 -3.98 2.01 1.40
C TRP A 47 -4.50 2.05 2.83
N VAL A 48 -4.93 3.22 3.31
CA VAL A 48 -5.43 3.39 4.67
C VAL A 48 -6.79 2.71 4.85
N ILE A 49 -7.62 2.63 3.80
CA ILE A 49 -8.95 2.02 3.88
C ILE A 49 -8.89 0.50 3.68
N THR A 50 -8.02 0.00 2.80
CA THR A 50 -7.98 -1.44 2.49
C THR A 50 -7.47 -2.26 3.66
N LEU A 51 -6.49 -1.77 4.42
CA LEU A 51 -5.97 -2.48 5.60
C LEU A 51 -7.04 -2.77 6.68
N PRO A 52 -7.77 -1.77 7.23
CA PRO A 52 -8.81 -2.01 8.22
C PRO A 52 -9.99 -2.77 7.65
N PHE A 53 -10.34 -2.55 6.37
CA PHE A 53 -11.40 -3.30 5.72
C PHE A 53 -11.07 -4.79 5.64
N CYS A 54 -9.89 -5.15 5.12
CA CYS A 54 -9.44 -6.53 5.05
C CYS A 54 -9.31 -7.15 6.44
N ALA A 55 -8.79 -6.42 7.43
CA ALA A 55 -8.70 -6.89 8.81
C ALA A 55 -10.09 -7.15 9.42
N GLY A 56 -11.05 -6.26 9.19
CA GLY A 56 -12.43 -6.41 9.65
C GLY A 56 -13.14 -7.60 9.01
N VAL A 57 -12.98 -7.77 7.69
CA VAL A 57 -13.53 -8.94 6.97
C VAL A 57 -12.90 -10.24 7.48
N ALA A 58 -11.57 -10.28 7.63
CA ALA A 58 -10.88 -11.46 8.16
C ALA A 58 -11.34 -11.81 9.58
N ALA A 59 -11.49 -10.81 10.46
CA ALA A 59 -12.01 -11.00 11.81
C ALA A 59 -13.45 -11.52 11.79
N ALA A 60 -14.34 -10.92 10.98
CA ALA A 60 -15.72 -11.36 10.84
C ALA A 60 -15.83 -12.81 10.35
N MET A 61 -15.02 -13.19 9.35
CA MET A 61 -14.98 -14.58 8.88
C MET A 61 -14.45 -15.53 9.96
N TYR A 62 -13.40 -15.16 10.69
CA TYR A 62 -12.87 -15.97 11.78
C TYR A 62 -13.93 -16.27 12.85
N TYR A 63 -14.67 -15.25 13.30
CA TYR A 63 -15.75 -15.44 14.28
C TYR A 63 -16.90 -16.31 13.73
N LEU A 64 -17.27 -16.13 12.47
CA LEU A 64 -18.34 -16.92 11.85
C LEU A 64 -17.96 -18.41 11.75
N LEU A 65 -16.73 -18.70 11.35
CA LEU A 65 -16.19 -20.07 11.30
C LEU A 65 -16.06 -20.68 12.70
N ASN A 66 -15.66 -19.90 13.70
CA ASN A 66 -15.53 -20.37 15.07
C ASN A 66 -16.88 -20.66 15.75
N ILE A 67 -17.98 -20.03 15.32
CA ILE A 67 -19.34 -20.34 15.81
C ILE A 67 -19.80 -21.75 15.39
N TRP A 68 -19.28 -22.28 14.28
CA TRP A 68 -19.72 -23.55 13.70
C TRP A 68 -18.85 -24.76 14.07
N LEU A 69 -17.66 -24.52 14.65
CA LEU A 69 -16.72 -25.53 15.16
C LEU A 69 -16.84 -25.64 16.68
#